data_AF-A0A562SHA3-F1
#
_entry.id   AF-A0A562SHA3-F1
#
_cell.length_a   1.000
_cell.length_b   1.000
_cell.length_c   1.000
_cell.angle_alpha   90.00
_cell.angle_beta   90.00
_cell.angle_gamma   90.00
#
_symmetry.space_group_name_H-M   'P 1'
#
loop_
_entity.id
_entity.type
_entity.pdbx_description
1 polymer ?
#
loop_
_entity_poly.entity_id
_entity_poly.type
_entity_poly.pdbx_seq_one_letter_code
_entity_poly.pdbx_strand_id
1 'polypeptide(L)'
;MNYDFFADKADKLQLLEYIFSETDLQVYDLGSPYGQEISNYKSVDEISSKFDLSNGDKFAVTFQLWSPRHKGQPIFRKIDLDPKRCNGHTFRYSTDGWGLIQLYFGGLKNNKLNQSHIGHFNETGALKNEGINKFNGSVSSWDWTEIQTTSRRLKYQIHNKLATRKIGGFGVLPGADRLEKEGVKFR
;
A
#
# COMPACT_ATOMS: atom_id res chain seq x y z
N MET A 1 -5.19 -8.24 -8.54
CA MET A 1 -6.38 -7.36 -8.56
C MET A 1 -5.91 -5.96 -8.26
N ASN A 2 -6.40 -4.95 -8.98
CA ASN A 2 -6.07 -3.55 -8.73
C ASN A 2 -7.36 -2.77 -8.45
N TYR A 3 -7.32 -1.84 -7.50
CA TYR A 3 -8.46 -1.02 -7.14
C TYR A 3 -8.00 0.34 -6.61
N ASP A 4 -8.48 1.40 -7.24
CA ASP A 4 -8.22 2.79 -6.84
C ASP A 4 -9.43 3.41 -6.14
N PHE A 5 -9.17 4.32 -5.21
CA PHE A 5 -10.19 5.01 -4.41
C PHE A 5 -9.68 6.36 -3.91
N PHE A 6 -10.60 7.29 -3.63
CA PHE A 6 -10.29 8.56 -2.99
C PHE A 6 -10.56 8.47 -1.50
N ALA A 7 -9.58 8.89 -0.70
CA ALA A 7 -9.61 8.85 0.76
C ALA A 7 -8.87 10.07 1.33
N ASP A 8 -9.46 10.75 2.31
CA ASP A 8 -8.75 11.75 3.12
C ASP A 8 -7.96 11.08 4.26
N LYS A 9 -7.42 11.88 5.19
CA LYS A 9 -6.71 11.34 6.36
C LYS A 9 -7.59 10.44 7.24
N ALA A 10 -8.82 10.84 7.54
CA ALA A 10 -9.71 10.08 8.41
C ALA A 10 -10.09 8.73 7.76
N ASP A 11 -10.36 8.74 6.46
CA ASP A 11 -10.64 7.53 5.68
C ASP A 11 -9.46 6.55 5.70
N LYS A 12 -8.22 7.05 5.58
CA LYS A 12 -6.99 6.23 5.64
C LYS A 12 -6.80 5.62 7.01
N LEU A 13 -7.02 6.39 8.08
CA LEU A 13 -6.94 5.90 9.46
C LEU A 13 -7.97 4.79 9.70
N GLN A 14 -9.20 4.96 9.21
CA GLN A 14 -10.25 3.93 9.34
C GLN A 14 -9.90 2.64 8.58
N LEU A 15 -9.29 2.75 7.40
CA LEU A 15 -8.83 1.56 6.66
C LEU A 15 -7.68 0.86 7.39
N LEU A 16 -6.72 1.61 7.94
CA LEU A 16 -5.63 1.04 8.73
C LEU A 16 -6.15 0.35 9.99
N GLU A 17 -7.12 0.97 10.68
CA GLU A 17 -7.77 0.37 11.85
C GLU A 17 -8.39 -0.99 11.50
N TYR A 18 -9.16 -1.05 10.41
CA TYR A 18 -9.71 -2.32 9.93
C TYR A 18 -8.63 -3.36 9.61
N ILE A 19 -7.51 -2.95 9.01
CA ILE A 19 -6.39 -3.85 8.70
C ILE A 19 -5.84 -4.44 10.00
N PHE A 20 -5.59 -3.62 11.01
CA PHE A 20 -5.01 -4.07 12.27
C PHE A 20 -5.98 -4.84 13.17
N SER A 21 -7.27 -4.49 13.19
CA SER A 21 -8.25 -5.10 14.10
C SER A 21 -8.96 -6.33 13.52
N GLU A 22 -9.25 -6.34 12.21
CA GLU A 22 -10.13 -7.35 11.58
C GLU A 22 -9.39 -8.35 10.69
N THR A 23 -8.08 -8.20 10.54
CA THR A 23 -7.27 -9.04 9.65
C THR A 23 -5.96 -9.48 10.31
N ASP A 24 -5.34 -10.49 9.70
CA ASP A 24 -4.02 -10.99 10.05
C ASP A 24 -2.91 -10.40 9.15
N LEU A 25 -3.21 -9.28 8.46
CA LEU A 25 -2.25 -8.58 7.63
C LEU A 25 -1.24 -7.83 8.49
N GLN A 26 0.02 -8.01 8.14
CA GLN A 26 1.14 -7.24 8.64
C GLN A 26 1.44 -6.11 7.66
N VAL A 27 1.79 -4.94 8.20
CA VAL A 27 1.99 -3.72 7.41
C VAL A 27 3.48 -3.36 7.45
N TYR A 28 4.13 -3.44 6.29
CA TYR A 28 5.55 -3.12 6.13
C TYR A 28 5.74 -1.85 5.31
N ASP A 29 6.86 -1.17 5.49
CA ASP A 29 7.34 -0.18 4.52
C ASP A 29 7.43 -0.80 3.12
N LEU A 30 7.07 -0.07 2.07
CA LEU A 30 7.46 -0.44 0.71
C LEU A 30 8.99 -0.40 0.55
N GLY A 31 9.60 0.66 1.08
CA GLY A 31 11.04 0.80 1.20
C GLY A 31 11.38 1.66 2.40
N SER A 32 12.47 1.32 3.08
CA SER A 32 12.85 2.01 4.31
C SER A 32 13.35 3.44 4.04
N PRO A 33 13.34 4.30 5.06
CA PRO A 33 14.18 5.49 5.05
C PRO A 33 15.65 5.13 4.82
N TYR A 34 16.41 6.06 4.25
CA TYR A 34 17.83 5.83 3.97
C TYR A 34 18.60 5.46 5.25
N GLY A 35 19.44 4.42 5.15
CA GLY A 35 20.24 3.92 6.26
C GLY A 35 19.48 3.17 7.36
N GLN A 36 18.18 2.91 7.18
CA GLN A 36 17.34 2.25 8.19
C GLN A 36 16.79 0.92 7.71
N GLU A 37 16.44 0.04 8.64
CA GLU A 37 15.75 -1.22 8.39
C GLU A 37 14.27 -0.99 8.01
N ILE A 38 13.62 -2.01 7.44
CA ILE A 38 12.18 -1.98 7.16
C ILE A 38 11.40 -1.99 8.48
N SER A 39 10.44 -1.08 8.61
CA SER A 39 9.51 -1.10 9.74
C SER A 39 8.35 -2.04 9.47
N ASN A 40 7.95 -2.80 10.50
CA ASN A 40 6.69 -3.57 10.55
C ASN A 40 5.79 -2.90 11.57
N TYR A 41 4.79 -2.16 11.09
CA TYR A 41 3.90 -1.37 11.92
C TYR A 41 2.89 -2.27 12.64
N LYS A 42 2.58 -1.93 13.89
CA LYS A 42 1.68 -2.68 14.77
C LYS A 42 0.39 -1.94 15.10
N SER A 43 0.30 -0.66 14.78
CA SER A 43 -0.88 0.14 15.06
C SER A 43 -1.03 1.33 14.13
N VAL A 44 -2.23 1.92 14.14
CA VAL A 44 -2.53 3.19 13.48
C VAL A 44 -1.70 4.34 14.07
N ASP A 45 -1.41 4.32 15.37
CA ASP A 45 -0.63 5.35 16.06
C ASP A 45 0.83 5.39 15.58
N GLU A 46 1.46 4.23 15.38
CA GLU A 46 2.82 4.15 14.82
C GLU A 46 2.88 4.76 13.42
N ILE A 47 1.88 4.49 12.59
CA ILE A 47 1.82 5.05 11.23
C ILE A 47 1.53 6.55 11.26
N SER A 48 0.51 6.97 12.01
CA SER A 48 0.05 8.37 12.02
C SER A 48 1.03 9.33 12.71
N SER A 49 1.87 8.83 13.61
CA SER A 49 2.97 9.60 14.21
C SER A 49 4.18 9.75 13.27
N LYS A 50 4.38 8.81 12.33
CA LYS A 50 5.53 8.79 11.41
C LYS A 50 5.26 9.45 10.07
N PHE A 51 4.02 9.37 9.57
CA PHE A 51 3.69 9.77 8.20
C PHE A 51 2.65 10.88 8.12
N ASP A 52 2.84 11.80 7.17
CA ASP A 52 1.78 12.73 6.75
C ASP A 52 0.76 12.00 5.86
N LEU A 53 -0.35 11.58 6.47
CA LEU A 53 -1.46 10.93 5.77
C LEU A 53 -2.40 11.91 5.06
N SER A 54 -2.20 13.22 5.21
CA SER A 54 -3.03 14.25 4.57
C SER A 54 -2.44 14.67 3.22
N ASN A 55 -1.17 15.06 3.21
CA ASN A 55 -0.55 15.74 2.08
C ASN A 55 0.36 14.81 1.27
N GLY A 56 0.62 15.18 0.01
CA GLY A 56 1.56 14.50 -0.87
C GLY A 56 1.01 14.22 -2.26
N ASP A 57 1.77 13.49 -3.07
CA ASP A 57 1.38 13.13 -4.45
C ASP A 57 0.68 11.76 -4.50
N LYS A 58 0.59 11.14 -5.68
CA LYS A 58 -0.03 9.82 -5.91
C LYS A 58 0.48 8.68 -5.00
N PHE A 59 1.72 8.76 -4.53
CA PHE A 59 2.35 7.76 -3.67
C PHE A 59 2.93 8.44 -2.41
N ALA A 60 2.09 9.22 -1.73
CA ALA A 60 2.50 9.98 -0.55
C ALA A 60 3.00 9.06 0.57
N VAL A 61 2.28 7.97 0.82
CA VAL A 61 2.65 6.95 1.80
C VAL A 61 2.38 5.58 1.20
N THR A 62 3.35 4.67 1.28
CA THR A 62 3.28 3.38 0.58
C THR A 62 3.71 2.21 1.46
N PHE A 63 2.86 1.20 1.52
CA PHE A 63 3.06 0.01 2.32
C PHE A 63 3.00 -1.27 1.47
N GLN A 64 3.59 -2.33 2.01
CA GLN A 64 3.39 -3.71 1.59
C GLN A 64 2.65 -4.46 2.68
N LEU A 65 1.56 -5.12 2.30
CA LEU A 65 0.73 -5.93 3.20
C LEU A 65 1.00 -7.41 2.93
N TRP A 66 1.10 -8.17 4.00
CA TRP A 66 1.37 -9.61 3.95
C TRP A 66 0.64 -10.34 5.07
N SER A 67 0.12 -11.54 4.80
CA SER A 67 -0.38 -12.44 5.84
C SER A 67 0.42 -13.75 5.81
N PRO A 68 0.66 -14.40 6.97
CA PRO A 68 1.21 -15.75 7.03
C PRO A 68 0.46 -16.77 6.15
N ARG A 69 -0.85 -16.57 5.92
CA ARG A 69 -1.66 -17.42 5.04
C ARG A 69 -1.24 -17.35 3.57
N HIS A 70 -0.52 -16.30 3.16
CA HIS A 70 0.03 -16.17 1.81
C HIS A 70 1.20 -17.14 1.55
N LYS A 71 1.69 -17.85 2.60
CA LYS A 71 2.82 -18.80 2.62
C LYS A 71 4.18 -18.18 2.27
N GLY A 72 4.34 -17.67 1.05
CA GLY A 72 5.56 -17.00 0.61
C GLY A 72 5.93 -15.88 1.58
N GLN A 73 7.23 -15.72 1.84
CA GLN A 73 7.73 -14.80 2.85
C GLN A 73 8.15 -13.46 2.20
N PRO A 74 7.90 -12.31 2.86
CA PRO A 74 8.49 -11.04 2.46
C PRO A 74 10.02 -11.11 2.51
N ILE A 75 10.67 -10.47 1.54
CA ILE A 75 12.12 -10.38 1.44
C ILE A 75 12.52 -8.93 1.67
N PHE A 76 13.36 -8.67 2.67
CA PHE A 76 13.91 -7.33 2.93
C PHE A 76 15.27 -7.20 2.26
N ARG A 77 15.26 -6.67 1.04
CA ARG A 77 16.47 -6.59 0.23
C ARG A 77 17.18 -5.27 0.45
N LYS A 78 18.47 -5.33 0.75
CA LYS A 78 19.35 -4.16 0.77
C LYS A 78 19.57 -3.64 -0.65
N ILE A 79 19.40 -2.34 -0.82
CA ILE A 79 19.67 -1.60 -2.04
C ILE A 79 20.84 -0.68 -1.75
N ASP A 80 21.93 -0.87 -2.48
CA ASP A 80 23.06 0.07 -2.45
C ASP A 80 22.67 1.37 -3.15
N LEU A 81 23.02 2.49 -2.53
CA LEU A 81 22.72 3.83 -2.99
C LEU A 81 24.01 4.56 -3.38
N ASP A 82 23.89 5.45 -4.36
CA ASP A 82 24.92 6.45 -4.63
C ASP A 82 24.81 7.57 -3.58
N PRO A 83 25.76 7.69 -2.64
CA PRO A 83 25.68 8.67 -1.57
C PRO A 83 25.63 10.12 -2.10
N LYS A 84 26.15 10.39 -3.30
CA LYS A 84 26.08 11.72 -3.93
C LYS A 84 24.66 12.15 -4.27
N ARG A 85 23.73 11.19 -4.41
CA ARG A 85 22.31 11.42 -4.77
C ARG A 85 21.37 11.17 -3.59
N CYS A 86 21.88 10.64 -2.49
CA CYS A 86 21.10 10.19 -1.35
C CYS A 86 21.59 10.81 -0.03
N ASN A 87 22.03 12.07 -0.06
CA ASN A 87 22.45 12.83 1.13
C ASN A 87 23.48 12.09 2.00
N GLY A 88 24.46 11.43 1.37
CA GLY A 88 25.52 10.69 2.05
C GLY A 88 25.15 9.27 2.48
N HIS A 89 23.89 8.85 2.36
CA HIS A 89 23.49 7.48 2.68
C HIS A 89 23.90 6.49 1.59
N THR A 90 24.39 5.33 2.02
CA THR A 90 24.92 4.30 1.13
C THR A 90 23.96 3.13 0.90
N PHE A 91 22.85 3.06 1.64
CA PHE A 91 21.87 2.00 1.47
C PHE A 91 20.46 2.41 1.90
N ARG A 92 19.49 1.61 1.45
CA ARG A 92 18.15 1.47 2.03
C ARG A 92 17.70 0.02 1.85
N TYR A 93 16.53 -0.32 2.37
CA TYR A 93 15.90 -1.62 2.10
C TYR A 93 14.62 -1.46 1.28
N SER A 94 14.26 -2.51 0.55
CA SER A 94 12.94 -2.70 -0.07
C SER A 94 12.26 -3.93 0.50
N THR A 95 10.95 -3.88 0.65
CA THR A 95 10.12 -5.06 0.93
C THR A 95 9.66 -5.65 -0.40
N ASP A 96 10.23 -6.79 -0.75
CA ASP A 96 10.06 -7.49 -2.02
C ASP A 96 9.33 -8.83 -1.82
N GLY A 97 8.67 -9.31 -2.87
CA GLY A 97 7.91 -10.56 -2.86
C GLY A 97 6.78 -10.56 -3.90
N TRP A 98 6.48 -11.74 -4.46
CA TRP A 98 5.48 -11.85 -5.53
C TRP A 98 4.04 -11.63 -5.05
N GLY A 99 3.71 -12.14 -3.87
CA GLY A 99 2.33 -12.15 -3.34
C GLY A 99 2.00 -11.02 -2.37
N LEU A 100 2.87 -9.99 -2.27
CA LEU A 100 2.59 -8.83 -1.43
C LEU A 100 1.43 -8.00 -2.00
N ILE A 101 0.57 -7.52 -1.12
CA ILE A 101 -0.51 -6.59 -1.46
C ILE A 101 -0.02 -5.17 -1.22
N GLN A 102 0.01 -4.39 -2.27
CA GLN A 102 0.37 -2.98 -2.26
C GLN A 102 -0.77 -2.17 -1.64
N LEU A 103 -0.45 -1.29 -0.69
CA LEU A 103 -1.36 -0.25 -0.19
C LEU A 103 -0.68 1.10 -0.31
N TYR A 104 -1.10 1.89 -1.28
CA TYR A 104 -0.52 3.20 -1.55
C TYR A 104 -1.56 4.28 -1.32
N PHE A 105 -1.26 5.18 -0.40
CA PHE A 105 -2.09 6.34 -0.13
C PHE A 105 -1.67 7.52 -0.99
N GLY A 106 -2.64 8.07 -1.72
CA GLY A 106 -2.52 9.36 -2.37
C GLY A 106 -2.66 10.50 -1.36
N GLY A 107 -1.96 11.60 -1.60
CA GLY A 107 -2.04 12.81 -0.77
C GLY A 107 -2.81 13.96 -1.43
N LEU A 108 -3.11 14.99 -0.65
CA LEU A 108 -3.58 16.28 -1.11
C LEU A 108 -2.39 17.15 -1.55
N LYS A 109 -2.44 17.69 -2.76
CA LYS A 109 -1.42 18.62 -3.30
C LYS A 109 -2.04 19.58 -4.29
N ASN A 110 -1.76 20.87 -4.15
CA ASN A 110 -2.26 21.93 -5.03
C ASN A 110 -3.79 21.89 -5.23
N ASN A 111 -4.53 21.74 -4.11
CA ASN A 111 -5.98 21.59 -4.10
C ASN A 111 -6.51 20.39 -4.92
N LYS A 112 -5.68 19.36 -5.09
CA LYS A 112 -6.03 18.10 -5.76
C LYS A 112 -5.73 16.91 -4.86
N LEU A 113 -6.74 16.09 -4.59
CA LEU A 113 -6.58 14.83 -3.87
C LEU A 113 -6.26 13.73 -4.88
N ASN A 114 -5.10 13.10 -4.72
CA ASN A 114 -4.70 11.97 -5.56
C ASN A 114 -5.37 10.68 -5.09
N GLN A 115 -5.70 9.81 -6.03
CA GLN A 115 -6.20 8.48 -5.71
C GLN A 115 -5.22 7.66 -4.85
N SER A 116 -5.76 6.90 -3.91
CA SER A 116 -5.11 5.78 -3.24
C SER A 116 -5.33 4.49 -4.03
N HIS A 117 -4.52 3.48 -3.76
CA HIS A 117 -4.45 2.24 -4.53
C HIS A 117 -4.27 1.04 -3.62
N ILE A 118 -4.99 -0.05 -3.93
CA ILE A 118 -4.61 -1.40 -3.54
C ILE A 118 -4.38 -2.27 -4.76
N GLY A 119 -3.31 -3.07 -4.74
CA GLY A 119 -2.86 -3.84 -5.90
C GLY A 119 -2.05 -5.06 -5.50
N HIS A 120 -1.96 -6.03 -6.39
CA HIS A 120 -0.99 -7.12 -6.27
C HIS A 120 -0.78 -7.78 -7.64
N PHE A 121 0.38 -8.43 -7.83
CA PHE A 121 0.61 -9.29 -8.99
C PHE A 121 -0.42 -10.42 -9.03
N ASN A 122 -0.86 -10.81 -10.22
CA ASN A 122 -1.51 -12.10 -10.39
C ASN A 122 -0.45 -13.18 -10.63
N GLU A 123 -0.80 -14.44 -10.40
CA GLU A 123 0.11 -15.57 -10.56
C GLU A 123 0.73 -15.63 -11.96
N THR A 124 -0.09 -15.48 -13.00
CA THR A 124 0.39 -15.46 -14.39
C THR A 124 1.43 -14.37 -14.64
N GLY A 125 1.20 -13.17 -14.11
CA GLY A 125 2.13 -12.05 -14.20
C GLY A 125 3.41 -12.30 -13.41
N ALA A 126 3.30 -12.90 -12.23
CA ALA A 126 4.45 -13.29 -11.42
C ALA A 126 5.30 -14.34 -12.15
N LEU A 127 4.69 -15.43 -12.65
CA LEU A 127 5.34 -16.49 -13.43
C LEU A 127 6.09 -15.94 -14.65
N LYS A 128 5.45 -15.04 -15.40
CA LYS A 128 6.08 -14.38 -16.56
C LYS A 128 7.37 -13.64 -16.19
N ASN A 129 7.45 -13.12 -14.97
CA ASN A 129 8.58 -12.30 -14.51
C ASN A 129 9.53 -13.05 -13.57
N GLU A 130 9.24 -14.30 -13.18
CA GLU A 130 10.06 -15.08 -12.23
C GLU A 130 11.51 -15.25 -12.73
N GLY A 131 11.68 -15.53 -14.03
CA GLY A 131 13.02 -15.66 -14.63
C GLY A 131 13.79 -14.33 -14.76
N ILE A 132 13.09 -13.19 -14.69
CA ILE A 132 13.69 -11.85 -14.86
C ILE A 132 14.03 -11.25 -13.49
N ASN A 133 13.11 -11.34 -12.53
CA ASN A 133 13.30 -10.84 -11.18
C ASN A 133 13.90 -11.93 -10.30
N LYS A 134 15.19 -11.75 -9.95
CA LYS A 134 15.94 -12.70 -9.13
C LYS A 134 15.77 -12.50 -7.62
N PHE A 135 14.98 -11.53 -7.19
CA PHE A 135 14.92 -11.06 -5.81
C PHE A 135 13.64 -11.47 -5.07
N ASN A 136 12.53 -11.64 -5.78
CA ASN A 136 11.20 -11.89 -5.18
C ASN A 136 10.98 -13.35 -4.72
N GLY A 137 12.00 -14.21 -4.79
CA GLY A 137 11.89 -15.64 -4.51
C GLY A 137 11.07 -16.39 -5.58
N SER A 138 10.63 -17.61 -5.24
CA SER A 138 9.82 -18.40 -6.17
C SER A 138 8.33 -18.04 -6.09
N VAL A 139 7.70 -17.91 -7.24
CA VAL A 139 6.26 -17.73 -7.43
C VAL A 139 5.47 -18.91 -6.84
N SER A 140 6.01 -20.12 -6.94
CA SER A 140 5.38 -21.35 -6.42
C SER A 140 5.30 -21.41 -4.89
N SER A 141 6.04 -20.55 -4.17
CA SER A 141 5.99 -20.48 -2.71
C SER A 141 4.75 -19.76 -2.18
N TRP A 142 4.02 -19.05 -3.04
CA TRP A 142 2.91 -18.19 -2.65
C TRP A 142 1.55 -18.88 -2.81
N ASP A 143 0.66 -18.69 -1.85
CA ASP A 143 -0.73 -19.12 -1.94
C ASP A 143 -1.59 -18.08 -2.67
N TRP A 144 -1.66 -18.20 -4.00
CA TRP A 144 -2.36 -17.26 -4.87
C TRP A 144 -3.87 -17.19 -4.60
N THR A 145 -4.47 -18.27 -4.12
CA THR A 145 -5.89 -18.29 -3.73
C THR A 145 -6.11 -17.46 -2.47
N GLU A 146 -5.29 -17.63 -1.44
CA GLU A 146 -5.38 -16.83 -0.21
C GLU A 146 -5.07 -15.34 -0.47
N ILE A 147 -4.10 -15.03 -1.33
CA ILE A 147 -3.80 -13.64 -1.74
C ILE A 147 -5.01 -13.01 -2.41
N GLN A 148 -5.66 -13.70 -3.35
CA GLN A 148 -6.86 -13.20 -4.02
C GLN A 148 -8.03 -13.02 -3.05
N THR A 149 -8.24 -13.95 -2.13
CA THR A 149 -9.28 -13.85 -1.10
C THR A 149 -9.04 -12.64 -0.21
N THR A 150 -7.81 -12.45 0.24
CA THR A 150 -7.40 -11.32 1.09
C THR A 150 -7.60 -9.98 0.37
N SER A 151 -7.12 -9.86 -0.88
CA SER A 151 -7.23 -8.61 -1.64
C SER A 151 -8.68 -8.28 -2.01
N ARG A 152 -9.51 -9.29 -2.31
CA ARG A 152 -10.96 -9.11 -2.50
C ARG A 152 -11.67 -8.64 -1.24
N ARG A 153 -11.29 -9.14 -0.06
CA ARG A 153 -11.85 -8.71 1.22
C ARG A 153 -11.49 -7.25 1.52
N LEU A 154 -10.24 -6.83 1.28
CA LEU A 154 -9.83 -5.43 1.39
C LEU A 154 -10.62 -4.54 0.42
N LYS A 155 -10.72 -4.93 -0.85
CA LYS A 155 -11.54 -4.21 -1.83
C LYS A 155 -12.99 -4.14 -1.37
N TYR A 156 -13.56 -5.22 -0.85
CA TYR A 156 -14.94 -5.26 -0.40
C TYR A 156 -15.17 -4.25 0.74
N GLN A 157 -14.26 -4.20 1.72
CA GLN A 157 -14.32 -3.22 2.80
C GLN A 157 -14.30 -1.79 2.25
N ILE A 158 -13.35 -1.45 1.39
CA ILE A 158 -13.23 -0.10 0.84
C ILE A 158 -14.44 0.24 -0.05
N HIS A 159 -14.76 -0.62 -1.01
CA HIS A 159 -15.73 -0.36 -2.08
C HIS A 159 -17.18 -0.44 -1.63
N ASN A 160 -17.51 -1.37 -0.74
CA ASN A 160 -18.90 -1.67 -0.37
C ASN A 160 -19.26 -1.24 1.06
N LYS A 161 -18.27 -1.11 1.97
CA LYS A 161 -18.53 -0.72 3.36
C LYS A 161 -18.18 0.74 3.63
N LEU A 162 -17.05 1.22 3.12
CA LEU A 162 -16.57 2.57 3.41
C LEU A 162 -17.00 3.60 2.37
N ALA A 163 -16.95 3.28 1.06
CA ALA A 163 -17.27 4.25 0.02
C ALA A 163 -18.73 4.72 0.10
N THR A 164 -18.94 6.04 0.04
CA THR A 164 -20.27 6.67 0.04
C THR A 164 -20.87 6.77 -1.36
N ARG A 165 -20.00 6.90 -2.37
CA ARG A 165 -20.37 6.90 -3.78
C ARG A 165 -19.20 6.47 -4.66
N LYS A 166 -19.40 6.53 -5.98
CA LYS A 166 -18.45 6.07 -6.98
C LYS A 166 -18.27 7.13 -8.07
N ILE A 167 -17.06 7.18 -8.63
CA ILE A 167 -16.75 7.90 -9.86
C ILE A 167 -16.09 6.90 -10.81
N GLY A 168 -16.81 6.52 -11.86
CA GLY A 168 -16.39 5.40 -12.72
C GLY A 168 -16.16 4.13 -11.87
N GLY A 169 -14.95 3.58 -11.96
CA GLY A 169 -14.54 2.40 -11.18
C GLY A 169 -14.05 2.69 -9.77
N PHE A 170 -13.93 3.96 -9.37
CA PHE A 170 -13.27 4.36 -8.12
C PHE A 170 -14.28 4.61 -7.01
N GLY A 171 -13.94 4.18 -5.79
CA GLY A 171 -14.73 4.50 -4.59
C GLY A 171 -14.35 5.88 -4.07
N VAL A 172 -15.33 6.66 -3.64
CA VAL A 172 -15.10 7.91 -2.91
C VAL A 172 -15.52 7.68 -1.47
N LEU A 173 -14.58 7.76 -0.54
CA LEU A 173 -14.83 7.58 0.89
C LEU A 173 -15.37 8.88 1.53
N PRO A 174 -15.98 8.82 2.73
CA PRO A 174 -16.71 9.95 3.30
C PRO A 174 -15.87 11.23 3.45
N GLY A 175 -14.63 11.10 3.90
CA GLY A 175 -13.72 12.22 4.07
C GLY A 175 -13.31 12.86 2.74
N ALA A 176 -13.00 12.05 1.74
CA ALA A 176 -12.75 12.53 0.38
C ALA A 176 -13.97 13.21 -0.25
N ASP A 177 -15.17 12.68 -0.03
CA ASP A 177 -16.42 13.27 -0.53
C ASP A 177 -16.67 14.67 0.08
N ARG A 178 -16.36 14.84 1.37
CA ARG A 178 -16.41 16.14 2.04
C ARG A 178 -15.41 17.12 1.41
N LEU A 179 -14.16 16.70 1.20
CA LEU A 179 -13.15 17.56 0.57
C LEU A 179 -13.57 18.03 -0.83
N GLU A 180 -14.20 17.16 -1.63
CA GLU A 180 -14.69 17.57 -2.96
C GLU A 180 -15.79 18.64 -2.85
N LYS A 181 -16.73 18.50 -1.91
CA LYS A 181 -17.76 19.50 -1.62
C LYS A 181 -17.18 20.84 -1.14
N GLU A 182 -16.01 20.82 -0.52
CA GLU A 182 -15.24 22.00 -0.11
C GLU A 182 -14.39 22.61 -1.25
N GLY A 183 -14.43 22.03 -2.45
CA GLY A 183 -13.78 22.56 -3.65
C GLY A 183 -12.43 21.93 -3.98
N VAL A 184 -12.01 20.86 -3.29
CA VAL A 184 -10.86 20.04 -3.68
C VAL A 184 -11.22 19.24 -4.94
N LYS A 185 -10.29 19.13 -5.89
CA LYS A 185 -10.50 18.32 -7.09
C LYS A 185 -9.91 16.93 -6.94
N PHE A 186 -10.53 15.91 -7.52
CA PHE A 186 -9.93 14.59 -7.63
C PHE A 186 -8.95 14.48 -8.79
N ARG A 187 -7.87 13.70 -8.60
CA ARG A 187 -6.79 13.50 -9.57
C ARG A 187 -6.33 12.04 -9.65
#